data_AF-A0A3A8NZT2-F1
#
_entry.id   AF-A0A3A8NZT2-F1
#
_cell.length_a   1.000
_cell.length_b   1.000
_cell.length_c   1.000
_cell.angle_alpha   90.00
_cell.angle_beta   90.00
_cell.angle_gamma   90.00
#
_symmetry.space_group_name_H-M   'P 1'
#
loop_
_entity.id
_entity.type
_entity.pdbx_description
1 polymer ?
#
loop_
_entity_poly.entity_id
_entity_poly.type
_entity_poly.pdbx_seq_one_letter_code
_entity_poly.pdbx_strand_id
1 'polypeptide(L)'
;MGNPFGNTSNRRFYAFCQHFADGYSKRTGRVEVNPWAQCNEVLRPVFGDADTLGAALRANPSEFFAHLRWNVENHPRESRKVFASGYNGRPLLPGAGPWTREHVGHVLLIALLGLPVAVLAWRWRRLPGALRQPRVVGALLAVGVVLLPGLLSSVLLQPRHHYLVLQGVMGVAVLVTLTTAVRGPDAPVGTSRRGLALSALLAAVVVLAVPDLVHRQGRGSPPERQVLQRVCTLQTLGMGARVAAGSSIGVLDTQGGLPVYLGAPFRRIPVWTLRAGESLSRYLRREHVDLVFLDDRMRQEPRFANDPALEAFLAEPGVFGYATWRLPGTDTRLAVSADWAGDGEAHGLRVLKKYTVGRRTPSLSFAQPGTSPTRCHWR
;
A
#
# COMPACT_ATOMS: atom_id res chain seq x y z
N MET A 1 -4.71 -11.07 4.31
CA MET A 1 -5.69 -10.63 3.30
C MET A 1 -7.06 -11.21 3.68
N GLY A 2 -8.15 -10.45 3.61
CA GLY A 2 -9.47 -10.93 4.05
C GLY A 2 -10.00 -12.06 3.17
N ASN A 3 -10.76 -13.00 3.75
CA ASN A 3 -11.40 -14.08 3.01
C ASN A 3 -12.35 -13.48 1.95
N PRO A 4 -12.14 -13.76 0.65
CA PRO A 4 -13.08 -13.36 -0.37
C PRO A 4 -14.50 -13.86 0.01
N PHE A 5 -14.66 -15.11 0.41
CA PHE A 5 -15.98 -15.73 0.58
C PHE A 5 -16.66 -15.43 1.93
N GLY A 6 -16.05 -14.61 2.81
CA GLY A 6 -16.63 -14.27 4.10
C GLY A 6 -17.61 -13.11 4.00
N ASN A 7 -18.88 -13.34 4.38
CA ASN A 7 -19.93 -12.32 4.38
C ASN A 7 -19.86 -11.34 5.57
N THR A 8 -18.87 -11.50 6.44
CA THR A 8 -18.79 -10.79 7.73
C THR A 8 -18.13 -9.41 7.65
N SER A 9 -17.56 -9.05 6.50
CA SER A 9 -17.01 -7.72 6.30
C SER A 9 -17.32 -7.25 4.90
N ASN A 10 -18.04 -6.14 4.75
CA ASN A 10 -18.38 -5.55 3.46
C ASN A 10 -17.15 -4.96 2.71
N ARG A 11 -15.96 -5.54 2.93
CA ARG A 11 -14.66 -5.10 2.41
C ARG A 11 -14.58 -5.19 0.90
N ARG A 12 -15.20 -6.20 0.29
CA ARG A 12 -15.24 -6.36 -1.17
C ARG A 12 -16.00 -5.19 -1.82
N PHE A 13 -17.18 -4.88 -1.29
CA PHE A 13 -17.97 -3.78 -1.80
C PHE A 13 -17.32 -2.43 -1.46
N TYR A 14 -16.72 -2.29 -0.28
CA TYR A 14 -15.97 -1.08 0.07
C TYR A 14 -14.79 -0.84 -0.89
N ALA A 15 -14.05 -1.90 -1.25
CA ALA A 15 -13.01 -1.79 -2.27
C ALA A 15 -13.59 -1.37 -3.63
N PHE A 16 -14.72 -1.96 -4.06
CA PHE A 16 -15.43 -1.53 -5.26
C PHE A 16 -15.84 -0.06 -5.18
N CYS A 17 -16.40 0.39 -4.06
CA CYS A 17 -16.81 1.76 -3.81
C CYS A 17 -15.66 2.74 -4.02
N GLN A 18 -14.51 2.50 -3.37
CA GLN A 18 -13.32 3.33 -3.50
C GLN A 18 -12.81 3.41 -4.94
N HIS A 19 -12.79 2.26 -5.63
CA HIS A 19 -12.30 2.19 -7.00
C HIS A 19 -13.25 2.76 -8.04
N PHE A 20 -14.54 2.50 -7.86
CA PHE A 20 -15.58 3.10 -8.67
C PHE A 20 -15.51 4.61 -8.53
N ALA A 21 -15.45 5.15 -7.31
CA ALA A 21 -15.39 6.59 -7.07
C ALA A 21 -14.13 7.23 -7.70
N ASP A 22 -12.96 6.60 -7.56
CA ASP A 22 -11.72 7.09 -8.18
C ASP A 22 -11.78 7.06 -9.72
N GLY A 23 -12.28 5.96 -10.30
CA GLY A 23 -12.49 5.84 -11.75
C GLY A 23 -13.55 6.82 -12.26
N TYR A 24 -14.64 7.01 -11.53
CA TYR A 24 -15.72 7.94 -11.86
C TYR A 24 -15.24 9.39 -11.83
N SER A 25 -14.47 9.78 -10.81
CA SER A 25 -13.79 11.07 -10.73
C SER A 25 -12.90 11.30 -11.95
N LYS A 26 -12.03 10.34 -12.31
CA LYS A 26 -11.12 10.43 -13.46
C LYS A 26 -11.83 10.50 -14.81
N ARG A 27 -12.97 9.82 -14.96
CA ARG A 27 -13.75 9.80 -16.21
C ARG A 27 -14.58 11.06 -16.42
N THR A 28 -15.17 11.58 -15.35
CA THR A 28 -16.17 12.65 -15.45
C THR A 28 -15.64 14.02 -15.08
N GLY A 29 -14.61 14.10 -14.24
CA GLY A 29 -14.12 15.36 -13.66
C GLY A 29 -15.12 16.04 -12.71
N ARG A 30 -16.22 15.36 -12.32
CA ARG A 30 -17.34 15.94 -11.55
C ARG A 30 -17.33 15.61 -10.06
N VAL A 31 -16.31 14.93 -9.57
CA VAL A 31 -16.23 14.51 -8.17
C VAL A 31 -15.43 15.55 -7.39
N GLU A 32 -16.10 16.30 -6.53
CA GLU A 32 -15.50 17.35 -5.69
C GLU A 32 -14.99 16.82 -4.33
N VAL A 33 -15.39 15.59 -3.97
CA VAL A 33 -15.04 14.93 -2.72
C VAL A 33 -13.83 14.01 -2.88
N ASN A 34 -13.16 13.64 -1.78
CA ASN A 34 -12.08 12.66 -1.86
C ASN A 34 -12.66 11.27 -2.18
N PRO A 35 -12.43 10.70 -3.38
CA PRO A 35 -13.11 9.47 -3.80
C PRO A 35 -12.71 8.24 -2.98
N TRP A 36 -11.57 8.28 -2.29
CA TRP A 36 -11.10 7.16 -1.48
C TRP A 36 -11.69 7.16 -0.07
N ALA A 37 -11.83 8.34 0.53
CA ALA A 37 -12.37 8.52 1.86
C ALA A 37 -13.90 8.61 1.86
N GLN A 38 -14.48 9.23 0.83
CA GLN A 38 -15.91 9.55 0.70
C GLN A 38 -16.55 8.81 -0.46
N CYS A 39 -16.11 7.57 -0.72
CA CYS A 39 -16.58 6.82 -1.87
C CYS A 39 -18.12 6.65 -1.90
N ASN A 40 -18.76 6.57 -0.73
CA ASN A 40 -20.22 6.48 -0.61
C ASN A 40 -20.95 7.73 -1.13
N GLU A 41 -20.38 8.92 -0.97
CA GLU A 41 -20.96 10.18 -1.46
C GLU A 41 -20.95 10.21 -3.00
N VAL A 42 -20.00 9.52 -3.63
CA VAL A 42 -19.94 9.34 -5.09
C VAL A 42 -20.84 8.18 -5.55
N LEU A 43 -20.87 7.10 -4.78
CA LEU A 43 -21.57 5.88 -5.14
C LEU A 43 -23.09 6.02 -5.03
N ARG A 44 -23.59 6.68 -3.98
CA ARG A 44 -25.02 6.77 -3.67
C ARG A 44 -25.85 7.48 -4.76
N PRO A 45 -25.41 8.62 -5.34
CA PRO A 45 -26.13 9.23 -6.46
C PRO A 45 -26.16 8.35 -7.72
N VAL A 46 -25.21 7.43 -7.88
CA VAL A 46 -25.10 6.58 -9.08
C VAL A 46 -25.85 5.25 -8.92
N PHE A 47 -25.75 4.62 -7.76
CA PHE A 47 -26.24 3.26 -7.50
C PHE A 47 -27.26 3.17 -6.35
N GLY A 48 -27.67 4.29 -5.76
CA GLY A 48 -28.55 4.31 -4.59
C GLY A 48 -27.89 3.69 -3.36
N ASP A 49 -28.69 2.98 -2.55
CA ASP A 49 -28.22 2.33 -1.32
C ASP A 49 -27.62 0.92 -1.58
N ALA A 50 -27.01 0.71 -2.75
CA ALA A 50 -26.34 -0.55 -3.07
C ALA A 50 -25.20 -0.83 -2.08
N ASP A 51 -25.15 -2.06 -1.56
CA ASP A 51 -24.16 -2.52 -0.58
C ASP A 51 -23.40 -3.78 -1.05
N THR A 52 -23.70 -4.27 -2.25
CA THR A 52 -23.07 -5.42 -2.91
C THR A 52 -22.88 -5.15 -4.41
N LEU A 53 -21.94 -5.87 -5.04
CA LEU A 53 -21.70 -5.76 -6.48
C LEU A 53 -22.96 -6.06 -7.31
N GLY A 54 -23.75 -7.06 -6.88
CA GLY A 54 -25.00 -7.42 -7.54
C GLY A 54 -26.08 -6.37 -7.38
N ALA A 55 -26.18 -5.72 -6.21
CA ALA A 55 -27.09 -4.59 -6.00
C ALA A 55 -26.68 -3.39 -6.88
N ALA A 56 -25.39 -3.07 -6.97
CA ALA A 56 -24.90 -2.00 -7.83
C ALA A 56 -25.19 -2.27 -9.32
N LEU A 57 -24.91 -3.49 -9.80
CA LEU A 57 -25.23 -3.89 -11.17
C LEU A 57 -26.73 -3.77 -11.49
N ARG A 58 -27.62 -4.16 -10.56
CA ARG A 58 -29.07 -4.02 -10.75
C ARG A 58 -29.55 -2.58 -10.68
N ALA A 59 -28.99 -1.77 -9.79
CA ALA A 59 -29.41 -0.38 -9.58
C ALA A 59 -29.05 0.51 -10.78
N ASN A 60 -27.87 0.33 -11.36
CA ASN A 60 -27.43 1.09 -12.53
C ASN A 60 -26.46 0.28 -13.41
N PRO A 61 -26.97 -0.63 -14.27
CA PRO A 61 -26.12 -1.51 -15.07
C PRO A 61 -25.24 -0.73 -16.04
N SER A 62 -25.72 0.41 -16.57
CA SER A 62 -24.97 1.26 -17.49
C SER A 62 -23.66 1.75 -16.85
N GLU A 63 -23.73 2.37 -15.68
CA GLU A 63 -22.53 2.87 -14.99
C GLU A 63 -21.62 1.75 -14.48
N PHE A 64 -22.20 0.62 -14.07
CA PHE A 64 -21.43 -0.57 -13.70
C PHE A 64 -20.58 -1.07 -14.87
N PHE A 65 -21.18 -1.27 -16.04
CA PHE A 65 -20.44 -1.71 -17.23
C PHE A 65 -19.50 -0.64 -17.77
N ALA A 66 -19.85 0.64 -17.67
CA ALA A 66 -18.96 1.74 -18.04
C ALA A 66 -17.69 1.74 -17.17
N HIS A 67 -17.80 1.38 -15.88
CA HIS A 67 -16.65 1.18 -15.00
C HIS A 67 -15.79 -0.02 -15.43
N LEU A 68 -16.40 -1.19 -15.72
CA LEU A 68 -15.65 -2.36 -16.20
C LEU A 68 -14.91 -2.08 -17.51
N ARG A 69 -15.61 -1.44 -18.45
CA ARG A 69 -15.04 -1.02 -19.74
C ARG A 69 -13.84 -0.10 -19.54
N TRP A 70 -13.99 0.91 -18.67
CA TRP A 70 -12.88 1.81 -18.36
C TRP A 70 -11.69 1.08 -17.75
N ASN A 71 -11.92 0.12 -16.84
CA ASN A 71 -10.84 -0.69 -16.27
C ASN A 71 -10.11 -1.51 -17.34
N VAL A 72 -10.85 -2.11 -18.28
CA VAL A 72 -10.27 -2.86 -19.42
C VAL A 72 -9.46 -1.95 -20.34
N GLU A 73 -10.02 -0.80 -20.74
CA GLU A 73 -9.35 0.18 -21.60
C GLU A 73 -8.12 0.80 -20.92
N ASN A 74 -8.19 1.00 -19.60
CA ASN A 74 -7.08 1.54 -18.82
C ASN A 74 -6.01 0.49 -18.48
N HIS A 75 -6.32 -0.80 -18.58
CA HIS A 75 -5.42 -1.88 -18.19
C HIS A 75 -4.06 -1.83 -18.90
N PRO A 76 -3.97 -1.65 -20.23
CA PRO A 76 -2.69 -1.53 -20.92
C PRO A 76 -1.91 -0.28 -20.48
N ARG A 77 -2.60 0.83 -20.22
CA ARG A 77 -1.98 2.09 -19.78
C ARG A 77 -1.38 1.94 -18.38
N GLU A 78 -2.09 1.37 -17.41
CA GLU A 78 -1.55 1.12 -16.08
C GLU A 78 -0.46 0.05 -16.09
N SER A 79 -0.59 -0.99 -16.91
CA SER A 79 0.47 -1.99 -17.10
C SER A 79 1.74 -1.33 -17.64
N ARG A 80 1.60 -0.47 -18.65
CA ARG A 80 2.72 0.31 -19.18
C ARG A 80 3.31 1.17 -18.09
N LYS A 81 2.54 1.89 -17.26
CA LYS A 81 3.11 2.67 -16.16
C LYS A 81 3.96 1.81 -15.23
N VAL A 82 3.49 0.63 -14.82
CA VAL A 82 4.24 -0.28 -13.94
C VAL A 82 5.57 -0.71 -14.55
N PHE A 83 5.61 -1.03 -15.85
CA PHE A 83 6.81 -1.56 -16.51
C PHE A 83 7.65 -0.49 -17.24
N ALA A 84 7.12 0.73 -17.39
CA ALA A 84 7.75 1.84 -18.10
C ALA A 84 8.09 3.03 -17.19
N SER A 85 7.64 3.07 -15.94
CA SER A 85 8.32 3.86 -14.93
C SER A 85 9.57 3.08 -14.55
N GLY A 86 10.75 3.60 -14.93
CA GLY A 86 12.02 2.98 -14.60
C GLY A 86 12.27 2.94 -13.09
N TYR A 87 13.42 2.38 -12.69
CA TYR A 87 13.81 2.25 -11.30
C TYR A 87 13.65 3.59 -10.55
N ASN A 88 12.99 3.56 -9.37
CA ASN A 88 12.74 4.74 -8.53
C ASN A 88 11.89 5.84 -9.19
N GLY A 89 10.97 5.48 -10.09
CA GLY A 89 10.07 6.43 -10.74
C GLY A 89 10.79 7.36 -11.73
N ARG A 90 12.01 6.99 -12.15
CA ARG A 90 12.72 7.70 -13.21
C ARG A 90 12.11 7.34 -14.58
N PRO A 91 12.08 8.27 -15.53
CA PRO A 91 11.67 7.95 -16.90
C PRO A 91 12.61 6.88 -17.49
N LEU A 92 12.08 6.02 -18.36
CA LEU A 92 12.84 4.96 -19.04
C LEU A 92 14.06 5.48 -19.80
N LEU A 93 13.86 6.58 -20.53
CA LEU A 93 14.90 7.24 -21.29
C LEU A 93 15.34 8.47 -20.50
N PRO A 94 16.66 8.74 -20.41
CA PRO A 94 17.09 10.04 -19.96
C PRO A 94 16.46 11.09 -20.88
N GLY A 95 15.97 12.19 -20.31
CA GLY A 95 15.58 13.37 -21.08
C GLY A 95 16.83 14.02 -21.69
N ALA A 96 17.04 15.30 -21.46
CA ALA A 96 18.29 15.97 -21.85
C ALA A 96 19.51 15.63 -20.98
N GLY A 97 19.42 14.63 -20.08
CA GLY A 97 20.46 14.28 -19.11
C GLY A 97 21.33 13.08 -19.53
N PRO A 98 22.42 12.79 -18.79
CA PRO A 98 23.27 11.64 -19.06
C PRO A 98 22.55 10.31 -18.77
N TRP A 99 22.96 9.26 -19.49
CA TRP A 99 22.54 7.90 -19.17
C TRP A 99 23.04 7.51 -17.78
N THR A 100 22.14 6.94 -16.98
CA THR A 100 22.46 6.43 -15.64
C THR A 100 22.55 4.90 -15.73
N ARG A 101 23.19 4.26 -14.75
CA ARG A 101 23.26 2.78 -14.69
C ARG A 101 21.86 2.17 -14.68
N GLU A 102 20.90 2.84 -14.04
CA GLU A 102 19.49 2.43 -14.00
C GLU A 102 18.83 2.50 -15.39
N HIS A 103 19.09 3.55 -16.18
CA HIS A 103 18.60 3.67 -17.56
C HIS A 103 19.14 2.53 -18.43
N VAL A 104 20.45 2.25 -18.35
CA VAL A 104 21.08 1.16 -19.12
C VAL A 104 20.49 -0.19 -18.72
N GLY A 105 20.35 -0.47 -17.42
CA GLY A 105 19.73 -1.70 -16.93
C GLY A 105 18.30 -1.88 -17.42
N HIS A 106 17.51 -0.80 -17.50
CA HIS A 106 16.15 -0.84 -18.03
C HIS A 106 16.09 -1.15 -19.53
N VAL A 107 16.94 -0.50 -20.33
CA VAL A 107 17.01 -0.79 -21.77
C VAL A 107 17.43 -2.23 -22.03
N LEU A 108 18.43 -2.73 -21.29
CA LEU A 108 18.84 -4.13 -21.38
C LEU A 108 17.71 -5.08 -20.98
N LEU A 109 16.94 -4.76 -19.94
CA LEU A 109 15.77 -5.53 -19.56
C LEU A 109 14.70 -5.55 -20.66
N ILE A 110 14.36 -4.41 -21.25
CA ILE A 110 13.41 -4.33 -22.37
C ILE A 110 13.92 -5.15 -23.56
N ALA A 111 15.20 -5.03 -23.91
CA ALA A 111 15.80 -5.80 -24.98
C ALA A 111 15.71 -7.31 -24.70
N LEU A 112 16.03 -7.73 -23.47
CA LEU A 112 15.97 -9.12 -23.03
C LEU A 112 14.54 -9.69 -23.07
N LEU A 113 13.54 -8.90 -22.67
CA LEU A 113 12.12 -9.27 -22.77
C LEU A 113 11.59 -9.24 -24.21
N GLY A 114 12.16 -8.38 -25.06
CA GLY A 114 11.83 -8.29 -26.49
C GLY A 114 12.30 -9.50 -27.29
N LEU A 115 13.38 -10.18 -26.87
CA LEU A 115 13.92 -11.36 -27.56
C LEU A 115 12.90 -12.53 -27.67
N PRO A 116 12.26 -13.01 -26.58
CA PRO A 116 11.19 -14.02 -26.67
C PRO A 116 10.06 -13.62 -27.62
N VAL A 117 9.66 -12.35 -27.58
CA VAL A 117 8.60 -11.80 -28.43
C VAL A 117 9.02 -11.82 -29.91
N ALA A 118 10.24 -11.38 -30.22
CA ALA A 118 10.78 -11.40 -31.58
C ALA A 118 10.90 -12.83 -32.13
N VAL A 119 11.34 -13.79 -31.31
CA VAL A 119 11.41 -15.21 -31.72
C VAL A 119 10.01 -15.78 -31.98
N LEU A 120 9.03 -15.45 -31.14
CA LEU A 120 7.64 -15.86 -31.33
C LEU A 120 7.04 -15.24 -32.59
N ALA A 121 7.29 -13.95 -32.82
CA ALA A 121 6.84 -13.23 -34.01
C ALA A 121 7.46 -13.83 -35.28
N TRP A 122 8.75 -14.16 -35.28
CA TRP A 122 9.38 -14.87 -36.41
C TRP A 122 8.73 -16.25 -36.62
N ARG A 123 8.52 -17.00 -35.53
CA ARG A 123 8.06 -18.40 -35.59
C ARG A 123 6.55 -18.56 -35.42
N TRP A 124 5.75 -17.53 -35.69
CA TRP A 124 4.31 -17.52 -35.43
C TRP A 124 3.56 -18.69 -36.08
N ARG A 125 3.99 -19.12 -37.28
CA ARG A 125 3.43 -20.28 -38.00
C ARG A 125 3.57 -21.61 -37.24
N ARG A 126 4.51 -21.71 -36.30
CA ARG A 126 4.71 -22.91 -35.45
C ARG A 126 3.91 -22.87 -34.15
N LEU A 127 3.29 -21.73 -33.83
CA LEU A 127 2.54 -21.55 -32.59
C LEU A 127 1.36 -22.55 -32.45
N PRO A 128 0.57 -22.85 -33.50
CA PRO A 128 -0.49 -23.85 -33.39
C PRO A 128 0.03 -25.23 -32.97
N GLY A 129 1.19 -25.64 -33.48
CA GLY A 129 1.84 -26.90 -33.09
C GLY A 129 2.36 -26.86 -31.66
N ALA A 130 2.92 -25.74 -31.21
CA ALA A 130 3.36 -25.55 -29.83
C ALA A 130 2.20 -25.61 -28.83
N LEU A 131 1.06 -24.97 -29.15
CA LEU A 131 -0.13 -24.94 -28.31
C LEU A 131 -0.84 -26.31 -28.19
N ARG A 132 -0.58 -27.24 -29.11
CA ARG A 132 -1.07 -28.62 -29.02
C ARG A 132 -0.23 -29.51 -28.09
N GLN A 133 0.96 -29.06 -27.67
CA GLN A 133 1.81 -29.85 -26.78
C GLN A 133 1.19 -29.88 -25.37
N PRO A 134 0.92 -31.06 -24.77
CA PRO A 134 0.26 -31.16 -23.46
C PRO A 134 0.98 -30.37 -22.35
N ARG A 135 2.32 -30.34 -22.39
CA ARG A 135 3.14 -29.56 -21.46
C ARG A 135 2.89 -28.05 -21.52
N VAL A 136 2.66 -27.51 -22.72
CA VAL A 136 2.41 -26.07 -22.93
C VAL A 136 1.00 -25.75 -22.45
N VAL A 137 0.01 -26.58 -22.82
CA VAL A 137 -1.37 -26.44 -22.33
C VAL A 137 -1.41 -26.48 -20.80
N GLY A 138 -0.76 -27.46 -20.18
CA GLY A 138 -0.68 -27.57 -18.72
C GLY A 138 -0.05 -26.33 -18.06
N ALA A 139 1.05 -25.81 -18.63
CA ALA A 139 1.67 -24.58 -18.14
C ALA A 139 0.76 -23.35 -18.31
N LEU A 140 0.08 -23.21 -19.45
CA LEU A 140 -0.86 -22.11 -19.70
C LEU A 140 -2.07 -22.18 -18.77
N LEU A 141 -2.59 -23.38 -18.49
CA LEU A 141 -3.67 -23.58 -17.52
C LEU A 141 -3.21 -23.20 -16.11
N ALA A 142 -2.02 -23.65 -15.69
CA ALA A 142 -1.46 -23.30 -14.39
C ALA A 142 -1.29 -21.78 -14.24
N VAL A 143 -0.71 -21.11 -15.25
CA VAL A 143 -0.61 -19.65 -15.26
C VAL A 143 -1.99 -18.99 -15.26
N GLY A 144 -2.94 -19.52 -16.05
CA GLY A 144 -4.31 -19.04 -16.11
C GLY A 144 -5.00 -19.08 -14.74
N VAL A 145 -4.88 -20.19 -14.00
CA VAL A 145 -5.42 -20.32 -12.64
C VAL A 145 -4.83 -19.28 -11.69
N VAL A 146 -3.53 -19.01 -11.78
CA VAL A 146 -2.85 -18.01 -10.94
C VAL A 146 -3.26 -16.58 -11.31
N LEU A 147 -3.40 -16.29 -12.61
CA LEU A 147 -3.68 -14.94 -13.11
C LEU A 147 -5.16 -14.57 -13.08
N LEU A 148 -6.07 -15.54 -13.18
CA LEU A 148 -7.50 -15.29 -13.29
C LEU A 148 -8.04 -14.46 -12.11
N PRO A 149 -7.73 -14.75 -10.83
CA PRO A 149 -8.19 -13.91 -9.72
C PRO A 149 -7.69 -12.46 -9.80
N GLY A 150 -6.44 -12.27 -10.23
CA GLY A 150 -5.83 -10.94 -10.41
C GLY A 150 -6.45 -10.17 -11.56
N LEU A 151 -6.69 -10.83 -12.71
CA LEU A 151 -7.36 -10.25 -13.87
C LEU A 151 -8.81 -9.86 -13.55
N LEU A 152 -9.56 -10.76 -12.91
CA LEU A 152 -10.92 -10.46 -12.46
C LEU A 152 -10.94 -9.28 -11.48
N SER A 153 -9.99 -9.22 -10.55
CA SER A 153 -9.87 -8.09 -9.62
C SER A 153 -9.51 -6.78 -10.35
N SER A 154 -8.62 -6.82 -11.34
CA SER A 154 -8.25 -5.64 -12.13
C SER A 154 -9.42 -5.11 -12.96
N VAL A 155 -10.26 -5.99 -13.50
CA VAL A 155 -11.44 -5.60 -14.30
C VAL A 155 -12.60 -5.15 -13.41
N LEU A 156 -12.90 -5.89 -12.34
CA LEU A 156 -14.03 -5.60 -11.45
C LEU A 156 -13.80 -4.40 -10.53
N LEU A 157 -12.56 -4.17 -10.10
CA LEU A 157 -12.21 -3.11 -9.16
C LEU A 157 -11.41 -2.02 -9.87
N GLN A 158 -10.14 -2.27 -10.14
CA GLN A 158 -9.26 -1.36 -10.88
C GLN A 158 -7.92 -2.07 -11.11
N PRO A 159 -7.23 -1.85 -12.25
CA PRO A 159 -5.87 -2.33 -12.46
C PRO A 159 -4.91 -1.69 -11.44
N ARG A 160 -4.60 -2.42 -10.35
CA ARG A 160 -3.64 -2.00 -9.31
C ARG A 160 -2.25 -2.57 -9.59
N HIS A 161 -1.24 -1.80 -9.21
CA HIS A 161 0.18 -2.12 -9.38
C HIS A 161 0.52 -3.56 -8.99
N HIS A 162 0.11 -4.04 -7.80
CA HIS A 162 0.46 -5.38 -7.34
C HIS A 162 -0.20 -6.53 -8.15
N TYR A 163 -1.36 -6.30 -8.77
CA TYR A 163 -1.94 -7.29 -9.70
C TYR A 163 -1.17 -7.30 -11.01
N LEU A 164 -0.84 -6.12 -11.53
CA LEU A 164 -0.13 -5.95 -12.81
C LEU A 164 1.28 -6.51 -12.77
N VAL A 165 1.98 -6.40 -11.63
CA VAL A 165 3.31 -6.99 -11.43
C VAL A 165 3.26 -8.51 -11.55
N LEU A 166 2.33 -9.16 -10.84
CA LEU A 166 2.14 -10.60 -10.93
C LEU A 166 1.82 -11.03 -12.37
N GLN A 167 0.94 -10.28 -13.05
CA GLN A 167 0.59 -10.52 -14.46
C GLN A 167 1.80 -10.37 -15.38
N GLY A 168 2.64 -9.37 -15.20
CA GLY A 168 3.86 -9.21 -16.01
C GLY A 168 4.85 -10.34 -15.79
N VAL A 169 5.13 -10.72 -14.53
CA VAL A 169 6.02 -11.84 -14.21
C VAL A 169 5.54 -13.14 -14.86
N MET A 170 4.25 -13.45 -14.72
CA MET A 170 3.67 -14.66 -15.33
C MET A 170 3.59 -14.57 -16.85
N GLY A 171 3.36 -13.37 -17.41
CA GLY A 171 3.41 -13.12 -18.85
C GLY A 171 4.79 -13.45 -19.43
N VAL A 172 5.87 -13.10 -18.72
CA VAL A 172 7.24 -13.48 -19.11
C VAL A 172 7.44 -14.99 -19.05
N ALA A 173 6.93 -15.66 -18.01
CA ALA A 173 6.97 -17.12 -17.92
C ALA A 173 6.28 -17.77 -19.13
N VAL A 174 5.08 -17.30 -19.49
CA VAL A 174 4.33 -17.76 -20.67
C VAL A 174 5.12 -17.52 -21.95
N LEU A 175 5.70 -16.34 -22.13
CA LEU A 175 6.52 -16.03 -23.30
C LEU A 175 7.68 -17.01 -23.44
N VAL A 176 8.43 -17.29 -22.37
CA VAL A 176 9.54 -18.25 -22.40
C VAL A 176 9.06 -19.67 -22.70
N THR A 177 7.96 -20.12 -22.09
CA THR A 177 7.35 -21.43 -22.38
C THR A 177 6.97 -21.55 -23.84
N LEU A 178 6.33 -20.53 -24.42
CA LEU A 178 5.96 -20.54 -25.84
C LEU A 178 7.20 -20.49 -26.75
N THR A 179 8.18 -19.63 -26.44
CA THR A 179 9.42 -19.51 -27.22
C THR A 179 10.22 -20.82 -27.24
N THR A 180 10.25 -21.55 -26.13
CA THR A 180 10.91 -22.87 -26.07
C THR A 180 10.11 -23.92 -26.85
N ALA A 181 8.79 -23.90 -26.78
CA ALA A 181 7.93 -24.85 -27.48
C ALA A 181 7.97 -24.69 -29.01
N VAL A 182 8.08 -23.46 -29.55
CA VAL A 182 8.20 -23.22 -31.00
C VAL A 182 9.58 -23.59 -31.58
N ARG A 183 10.55 -23.97 -30.73
CA ARG A 183 11.86 -24.45 -31.20
C ARG A 183 11.82 -25.85 -31.80
N GLY A 184 10.82 -26.65 -31.45
CA GLY A 184 10.62 -28.01 -31.95
C GLY A 184 10.91 -29.10 -30.91
N PRO A 185 10.43 -30.33 -31.13
CA PRO A 185 10.63 -31.47 -30.24
C PRO A 185 12.09 -31.95 -30.18
N ASP A 186 12.88 -31.70 -31.24
CA ASP A 186 14.29 -32.13 -31.33
C ASP A 186 15.24 -31.30 -30.46
N ALA A 187 14.72 -30.33 -29.70
CA ALA A 187 15.53 -29.60 -28.75
C ALA A 187 16.01 -30.56 -27.64
N PRO A 188 17.34 -30.71 -27.43
CA PRO A 188 17.87 -31.69 -26.50
C PRO A 188 17.27 -31.49 -25.10
N VAL A 189 16.94 -32.57 -24.39
CA VAL A 189 16.21 -32.56 -23.10
C VAL A 189 16.83 -31.58 -22.07
N GLY A 190 18.14 -31.34 -22.12
CA GLY A 190 18.85 -30.34 -21.32
C GLY A 190 18.40 -28.87 -21.54
N THR A 191 17.73 -28.57 -22.65
CA THR A 191 17.12 -27.25 -22.94
C THR A 191 15.93 -26.95 -22.03
N SER A 192 15.28 -27.96 -21.45
CA SER A 192 14.16 -27.77 -20.53
C SER A 192 14.60 -27.17 -19.19
N ARG A 193 15.70 -27.68 -18.59
CA ARG A 193 16.28 -27.11 -17.36
C ARG A 193 16.82 -25.70 -17.57
N ARG A 194 17.45 -25.45 -18.72
CA ARG A 194 17.93 -24.10 -19.09
C ARG A 194 16.76 -23.12 -19.31
N GLY A 195 15.66 -23.59 -19.90
CA GLY A 195 14.44 -22.79 -20.08
C GLY A 195 13.82 -22.40 -18.73
N LEU A 196 13.70 -23.35 -17.81
CA LEU A 196 13.23 -23.09 -16.43
C LEU A 196 14.14 -22.12 -15.68
N ALA A 197 15.46 -22.31 -15.74
CA ALA A 197 16.43 -21.41 -15.11
C ALA A 197 16.35 -19.99 -15.70
N LEU A 198 16.19 -19.87 -17.02
CA LEU A 198 16.01 -18.59 -17.69
C LEU A 198 14.68 -17.94 -17.31
N SER A 199 13.58 -18.68 -17.24
CA SER A 199 12.28 -18.18 -16.76
C SER A 199 12.38 -17.69 -15.31
N ALA A 200 13.03 -18.45 -14.44
CA ALA A 200 13.23 -18.07 -13.04
C ALA A 200 14.11 -16.81 -12.91
N LEU A 201 15.19 -16.73 -13.69
CA LEU A 201 16.05 -15.56 -13.74
C LEU A 201 15.29 -14.33 -14.26
N LEU A 202 14.54 -14.46 -15.35
CA LEU A 202 13.74 -13.37 -15.91
C LEU A 202 12.64 -12.93 -14.94
N ALA A 203 11.97 -13.87 -14.27
CA ALA A 203 10.99 -13.57 -13.23
C ALA A 203 11.63 -12.81 -12.07
N ALA A 204 12.79 -13.27 -11.57
CA ALA A 204 13.54 -12.58 -10.53
C ALA A 204 13.95 -11.17 -10.97
N VAL A 205 14.44 -11.00 -12.20
CA VAL A 205 14.80 -9.69 -12.75
C VAL A 205 13.58 -8.78 -12.85
N VAL A 206 12.41 -9.28 -13.30
CA VAL A 206 11.17 -8.48 -13.33
C VAL A 206 10.76 -8.07 -11.92
N VAL A 207 10.78 -8.98 -10.95
CA VAL A 207 10.45 -8.67 -9.54
C VAL A 207 11.40 -7.62 -8.97
N LEU A 208 12.70 -7.73 -9.25
CA LEU A 208 13.72 -6.77 -8.80
C LEU A 208 13.64 -5.44 -9.54
N ALA A 209 13.19 -5.44 -10.80
CA ALA A 209 13.07 -4.25 -11.64
C ALA A 209 11.83 -3.43 -11.34
N VAL A 210 10.76 -4.04 -10.80
CA VAL A 210 9.55 -3.32 -10.35
C VAL A 210 9.92 -2.51 -9.11
N PRO A 211 10.10 -1.19 -9.23
CA PRO A 211 10.61 -0.37 -8.13
C PRO A 211 9.56 -0.22 -7.02
N ASP A 212 8.28 -0.37 -7.37
CA ASP A 212 7.15 -0.05 -6.52
C ASP A 212 6.86 -1.09 -5.41
N LEU A 213 7.45 -2.30 -5.48
CA LEU A 213 7.34 -3.28 -4.40
C LEU A 213 8.31 -3.00 -3.24
N VAL A 214 9.43 -2.32 -3.51
CA VAL A 214 10.48 -2.06 -2.53
C VAL A 214 10.55 -0.57 -2.14
N HIS A 215 10.18 0.36 -3.04
CA HIS A 215 10.41 1.80 -2.86
C HIS A 215 9.15 2.67 -2.73
N ARG A 216 7.94 2.09 -2.61
CA ARG A 216 6.72 2.89 -2.32
C ARG A 216 6.57 3.30 -0.86
N GLN A 217 7.66 3.30 -0.10
CA GLN A 217 7.86 4.30 0.95
C GLN A 217 8.37 5.56 0.25
N GLY A 218 7.44 6.41 -0.20
CA GLY A 218 7.72 7.54 -1.08
C GLY A 218 8.81 8.49 -0.59
N ARG A 219 9.29 9.37 -1.48
CA ARG A 219 10.07 10.56 -1.12
C ARG A 219 9.26 11.39 -0.11
N GLY A 220 9.56 11.26 1.17
CA GLY A 220 8.79 11.86 2.27
C GLY A 220 8.15 10.87 3.24
N SER A 221 8.04 9.58 2.88
CA SER A 221 7.81 8.55 3.88
C SER A 221 9.06 8.44 4.75
N PRO A 222 8.92 8.48 6.08
CA PRO A 222 10.04 8.24 6.97
C PRO A 222 10.68 6.89 6.59
N PRO A 223 12.02 6.77 6.49
CA PRO A 223 12.68 5.52 6.14
C PRO A 223 12.13 4.38 7.00
N GLU A 224 12.03 3.16 6.47
CA GLU A 224 11.44 1.99 7.17
C GLU A 224 11.84 1.90 8.65
N ARG A 225 13.11 2.20 8.95
CA ARG A 225 13.64 2.32 10.32
C ARG A 225 12.87 3.29 11.21
N GLN A 226 12.51 4.47 10.72
CA GLN A 226 11.69 5.43 11.44
C GLN A 226 10.25 4.94 11.64
N VAL A 227 9.65 4.20 10.70
CA VAL A 227 8.33 3.59 10.93
C VAL A 227 8.41 2.54 12.02
N LEU A 228 9.38 1.62 11.94
CA LEU A 228 9.60 0.60 12.97
C LEU A 228 9.93 1.23 14.33
N GLN A 229 10.72 2.28 14.34
CA GLN A 229 11.03 3.03 15.55
C GLN A 229 9.80 3.72 16.12
N ARG A 230 8.94 4.34 15.29
CA ARG A 230 7.64 4.89 15.72
C ARG A 230 6.77 3.79 16.33
N VAL A 231 6.67 2.64 15.67
CA VAL A 231 5.91 1.48 16.16
C VAL A 231 6.43 1.00 17.51
N CYS A 232 7.72 0.71 17.65
CA CYS A 232 8.31 0.29 18.92
C CYS A 232 8.12 1.38 20.01
N THR A 233 8.29 2.66 19.64
CA THR A 233 8.10 3.76 20.58
C THR A 233 6.65 3.87 21.06
N LEU A 234 5.67 3.75 20.15
CA LEU A 234 4.24 3.73 20.49
C LEU A 234 3.91 2.59 21.44
N GLN A 235 4.49 1.40 21.22
CA GLN A 235 4.33 0.25 22.13
C GLN A 235 4.92 0.53 23.51
N THR A 236 6.06 1.23 23.59
CA THR A 236 6.70 1.58 24.87
C THR A 236 5.95 2.65 25.66
N LEU A 237 5.00 3.37 25.06
CA LEU A 237 4.16 4.32 25.81
C LEU A 237 3.29 3.62 26.86
N GLY A 238 3.09 2.29 26.74
CA GLY A 238 2.36 1.51 27.72
C GLY A 238 0.88 1.91 27.82
N MET A 239 0.32 2.47 26.74
CA MET A 239 -1.06 2.96 26.72
C MET A 239 -2.06 1.86 27.08
N GLY A 240 -1.77 0.60 26.72
CA GLY A 240 -2.62 -0.55 27.05
C GLY A 240 -2.85 -0.76 28.54
N ALA A 241 -1.87 -0.43 29.39
CA ALA A 241 -2.02 -0.54 30.84
C ALA A 241 -2.90 0.56 31.45
N ARG A 242 -3.15 1.64 30.69
CA ARG A 242 -3.94 2.81 31.13
C ARG A 242 -5.37 2.77 30.66
N VAL A 243 -5.69 1.93 29.66
CA VAL A 243 -7.06 1.76 29.21
C VAL A 243 -7.80 0.91 30.24
N ALA A 244 -8.75 1.51 30.95
CA ALA A 244 -9.65 0.79 31.83
C ALA A 244 -10.30 -0.38 31.08
N ALA A 245 -10.53 -1.50 31.77
CA ALA A 245 -11.14 -2.67 31.16
C ALA A 245 -12.49 -2.29 30.51
N GLY A 246 -12.62 -2.51 29.20
CA GLY A 246 -13.82 -2.17 28.43
C GLY A 246 -13.84 -0.77 27.81
N SER A 247 -12.83 0.07 28.07
CA SER A 247 -12.68 1.37 27.41
C SER A 247 -11.82 1.28 26.14
N SER A 248 -11.80 2.36 25.34
CA SER A 248 -10.93 2.48 24.16
C SER A 248 -10.46 3.92 23.98
N ILE A 249 -9.23 4.08 23.51
CA ILE A 249 -8.65 5.40 23.21
C ILE A 249 -9.19 5.91 21.87
N GLY A 250 -9.79 7.10 21.83
CA GLY A 250 -10.14 7.77 20.59
C GLY A 250 -8.90 8.32 19.88
N VAL A 251 -8.61 7.84 18.68
CA VAL A 251 -7.39 8.23 17.96
C VAL A 251 -7.70 8.89 16.62
N LEU A 252 -7.39 10.17 16.50
CA LEU A 252 -7.47 10.90 15.23
C LEU A 252 -6.29 10.50 14.35
N ASP A 253 -6.58 9.68 13.33
CA ASP A 253 -5.55 9.04 12.48
C ASP A 253 -5.54 9.58 11.05
N THR A 254 -4.54 10.40 10.76
CA THR A 254 -4.19 10.90 9.42
C THR A 254 -3.17 10.03 8.69
N GLN A 255 -2.55 9.07 9.37
CA GLN A 255 -1.46 8.24 8.81
C GLN A 255 -1.95 6.91 8.24
N GLY A 256 -3.17 6.50 8.56
CA GLY A 256 -3.81 5.36 7.93
C GLY A 256 -3.44 4.02 8.54
N GLY A 257 -3.25 3.97 9.86
CA GLY A 257 -3.13 2.70 10.57
C GLY A 257 -2.08 2.62 11.68
N LEU A 258 -1.36 3.69 12.01
CA LEU A 258 -0.47 3.68 13.19
C LEU A 258 -1.14 3.28 14.52
N PRO A 259 -2.42 3.61 14.78
CA PRO A 259 -3.06 3.26 16.05
C PRO A 259 -3.08 1.75 16.35
N VAL A 260 -2.98 0.88 15.33
CA VAL A 260 -2.93 -0.59 15.51
C VAL A 260 -1.72 -1.04 16.34
N TYR A 261 -0.69 -0.21 16.43
CA TYR A 261 0.55 -0.50 17.14
C TYR A 261 0.59 0.08 18.56
N LEU A 262 -0.48 0.74 19.04
CA LEU A 262 -0.52 1.30 20.39
C LEU A 262 -0.49 0.25 21.50
N GLY A 263 -0.79 -1.02 21.17
CA GLY A 263 -0.90 -2.09 22.16
C GLY A 263 -2.07 -1.89 23.14
N ALA A 264 -3.07 -1.11 22.74
CA ALA A 264 -4.23 -0.74 23.54
C ALA A 264 -5.50 -0.86 22.69
N PRO A 265 -6.67 -1.17 23.27
CA PRO A 265 -7.94 -0.99 22.58
C PRO A 265 -8.10 0.46 22.15
N PHE A 266 -8.40 0.69 20.87
CA PHE A 266 -8.56 2.03 20.31
C PHE A 266 -9.75 2.09 19.38
N ARG A 267 -10.36 3.28 19.31
CA ARG A 267 -11.33 3.66 18.29
C ARG A 267 -10.65 4.60 17.33
N ARG A 268 -10.46 4.17 16.09
CA ARG A 268 -9.96 5.05 15.03
C ARG A 268 -11.04 6.09 14.71
N ILE A 269 -10.70 7.35 14.86
CA ILE A 269 -11.53 8.49 14.52
C ILE A 269 -10.98 9.05 13.21
N PRO A 270 -11.65 8.78 12.09
CA PRO A 270 -11.15 9.24 10.81
C PRO A 270 -11.56 10.69 10.57
N VAL A 271 -10.70 11.47 9.91
CA VAL A 271 -10.96 12.91 9.70
C VAL A 271 -12.26 13.19 8.95
N TRP A 272 -12.76 12.24 8.16
CA TRP A 272 -14.01 12.41 7.43
C TRP A 272 -15.28 12.46 8.29
N THR A 273 -15.18 12.27 9.61
CA THR A 273 -16.29 12.53 10.51
C THR A 273 -16.42 14.00 10.92
N LEU A 274 -15.47 14.86 10.53
CA LEU A 274 -15.57 16.32 10.73
C LEU A 274 -16.73 16.88 9.89
N ARG A 275 -17.66 17.57 10.55
CA ARG A 275 -18.83 18.16 9.88
C ARG A 275 -18.45 19.49 9.22
N ALA A 276 -19.12 19.84 8.12
CA ALA A 276 -18.94 21.14 7.48
C ALA A 276 -19.21 22.28 8.48
N GLY A 277 -18.28 23.24 8.59
CA GLY A 277 -18.37 24.37 9.52
C GLY A 277 -18.13 24.03 11.01
N GLU A 278 -17.81 22.78 11.34
CA GLU A 278 -17.41 22.39 12.70
C GLU A 278 -15.96 22.80 12.97
N SER A 279 -15.70 23.51 14.08
CA SER A 279 -14.33 23.82 14.49
C SER A 279 -13.61 22.60 15.04
N LEU A 280 -12.28 22.54 14.88
CA LEU A 280 -11.46 21.46 15.42
C LEU A 280 -11.74 21.17 16.91
N SER A 281 -11.83 22.20 17.76
CA SER A 281 -12.09 21.98 19.20
C SER A 281 -13.43 21.28 19.47
N ARG A 282 -14.47 21.62 18.71
CA ARG A 282 -15.80 20.98 18.83
C ARG A 282 -15.72 19.54 18.34
N TYR A 283 -15.02 19.30 17.24
CA TYR A 283 -14.78 17.98 16.68
C TYR A 283 -14.05 17.05 17.65
N LEU A 284 -12.90 17.49 18.18
CA LEU A 284 -12.09 16.72 19.14
C LEU A 284 -12.91 16.32 20.37
N ARG A 285 -13.76 17.21 20.90
CA ARG A 285 -14.64 16.91 22.04
C ARG A 285 -15.77 15.95 21.66
N ARG A 286 -16.48 16.20 20.56
CA ARG A 286 -17.63 15.39 20.11
C ARG A 286 -17.23 13.96 19.80
N GLU A 287 -16.08 13.77 19.17
CA GLU A 287 -15.56 12.45 18.82
C GLU A 287 -14.76 11.82 19.97
N HIS A 288 -14.63 12.48 21.13
CA HIS A 288 -13.80 12.03 22.25
C HIS A 288 -12.41 11.59 21.78
N VAL A 289 -11.70 12.50 21.10
CA VAL A 289 -10.34 12.26 20.64
C VAL A 289 -9.41 12.38 21.85
N ASP A 290 -8.70 11.30 22.16
CA ASP A 290 -7.72 11.25 23.24
C ASP A 290 -6.30 11.41 22.71
N LEU A 291 -6.05 11.03 21.46
CA LEU A 291 -4.72 11.01 20.86
C LEU A 291 -4.76 11.50 19.41
N VAL A 292 -3.88 12.45 19.09
CA VAL A 292 -3.70 13.02 17.75
C VAL A 292 -2.25 12.87 17.33
N PHE A 293 -2.02 12.33 16.13
CA PHE A 293 -0.70 12.35 15.49
C PHE A 293 -0.48 13.73 14.86
N LEU A 294 0.40 14.55 15.44
CA LEU A 294 0.70 15.87 14.93
C LEU A 294 1.72 15.75 13.78
N ASP A 295 1.22 15.68 12.56
CA ASP A 295 2.02 15.59 11.34
C ASP A 295 1.56 16.60 10.27
N ASP A 296 2.37 16.75 9.23
CA ASP A 296 2.04 17.64 8.11
C ASP A 296 0.83 17.14 7.30
N ARG A 297 0.41 15.88 7.46
CA ARG A 297 -0.77 15.36 6.74
C ARG A 297 -2.05 15.96 7.30
N MET A 298 -2.10 16.32 8.58
CA MET A 298 -3.21 17.11 9.11
C MET A 298 -3.40 18.42 8.36
N ARG A 299 -2.30 19.14 8.02
CA ARG A 299 -2.36 20.37 7.23
C ARG A 299 -2.79 20.16 5.78
N GLN A 300 -2.45 19.00 5.23
CA GLN A 300 -2.78 18.62 3.85
C GLN A 300 -4.22 18.12 3.70
N GLU A 301 -4.92 17.83 4.80
CA GLU A 301 -6.28 17.33 4.75
C GLU A 301 -7.24 18.46 4.37
N PRO A 302 -7.95 18.36 3.22
CA PRO A 302 -8.76 19.47 2.70
C PRO A 302 -9.85 19.95 3.66
N ARG A 303 -10.34 19.10 4.57
CA ARG A 303 -11.34 19.50 5.57
C ARG A 303 -10.82 20.40 6.66
N PHE A 304 -9.52 20.37 6.91
CA PHE A 304 -8.86 21.32 7.81
C PHE A 304 -8.26 22.51 7.05
N ALA A 305 -8.42 22.57 5.72
CA ALA A 305 -7.92 23.68 4.93
C ALA A 305 -8.55 24.99 5.44
N ASN A 306 -7.69 25.92 5.83
CA ASN A 306 -8.07 27.23 6.38
C ASN A 306 -8.78 27.18 7.75
N ASP A 307 -8.72 26.07 8.51
CA ASP A 307 -9.21 26.07 9.90
C ASP A 307 -8.18 26.76 10.82
N PRO A 308 -8.42 27.98 11.32
CA PRO A 308 -7.47 28.65 12.22
C PRO A 308 -7.30 27.89 13.55
N ALA A 309 -8.30 27.11 13.97
CA ALA A 309 -8.20 26.29 15.18
C ALA A 309 -7.22 25.12 15.00
N LEU A 310 -7.03 24.62 13.76
CA LEU A 310 -6.00 23.63 13.47
C LEU A 310 -4.61 24.19 13.70
N GLU A 311 -4.31 25.36 13.14
CA GLU A 311 -2.98 25.96 13.28
C GLU A 311 -2.70 26.34 14.74
N ALA A 312 -3.71 26.87 15.45
CA ALA A 312 -3.62 27.11 16.89
C ALA A 312 -3.36 25.80 17.68
N PHE A 313 -4.05 24.70 17.34
CA PHE A 313 -3.84 23.40 17.96
C PHE A 313 -2.45 22.82 17.65
N LEU A 314 -1.96 22.93 16.42
CA LEU A 314 -0.64 22.43 16.02
C LEU A 314 0.52 23.22 16.66
N ALA A 315 0.28 24.50 16.96
CA ALA A 315 1.21 25.37 17.67
C ALA A 315 1.21 25.09 19.18
N GLU A 316 0.03 25.02 19.81
CA GLU A 316 -0.12 24.90 21.26
C GLU A 316 -1.27 23.96 21.67
N PRO A 317 -1.09 22.62 21.60
CA PRO A 317 -2.12 21.65 21.97
C PRO A 317 -2.63 21.80 23.42
N GLY A 318 -1.82 22.39 24.31
CA GLY A 318 -2.14 22.61 25.72
C GLY A 318 -3.39 23.47 25.93
N VAL A 319 -3.59 24.50 25.10
CA VAL A 319 -4.79 25.37 25.14
C VAL A 319 -6.07 24.59 24.87
N PHE A 320 -5.96 23.43 24.21
CA PHE A 320 -7.07 22.55 23.88
C PHE A 320 -7.21 21.39 24.87
N GLY A 321 -6.43 21.36 25.95
CA GLY A 321 -6.44 20.30 26.96
C GLY A 321 -5.59 19.08 26.61
N TYR A 322 -4.55 19.24 25.78
CA TYR A 322 -3.65 18.14 25.40
C TYR A 322 -2.21 18.39 25.84
N ALA A 323 -1.58 17.37 26.41
CA ALA A 323 -0.14 17.32 26.58
C ALA A 323 0.54 16.92 25.26
N THR A 324 1.70 17.51 24.98
CA THR A 324 2.47 17.15 23.78
C THR A 324 3.58 16.17 24.12
N TRP A 325 3.60 15.01 23.48
CA TRP A 325 4.67 14.01 23.60
C TRP A 325 5.47 13.92 22.31
N ARG A 326 6.79 14.07 22.39
CA ARG A 326 7.68 13.79 21.25
C ARG A 326 8.08 12.34 21.28
N LEU A 327 7.91 11.61 20.18
CA LEU A 327 8.34 10.21 20.07
C LEU A 327 9.87 10.14 19.89
N PRO A 328 10.63 9.54 20.84
CA PRO A 328 12.08 9.47 20.79
C PRO A 328 12.68 9.00 19.46
N GLY A 329 13.64 9.78 18.95
CA GLY A 329 14.36 9.51 17.70
C GLY A 329 13.49 9.58 16.44
N THR A 330 12.37 10.29 16.52
CA THR A 330 11.53 10.66 15.39
C THR A 330 11.13 12.13 15.52
N ASP A 331 10.70 12.74 14.43
CA ASP A 331 10.11 14.09 14.46
C ASP A 331 8.60 14.08 14.72
N THR A 332 8.04 12.90 15.00
CA THR A 332 6.62 12.78 15.30
C THR A 332 6.32 13.30 16.69
N ARG A 333 5.36 14.22 16.76
CA ARG A 333 4.74 14.69 17.99
C ARG A 333 3.34 14.07 18.10
N LEU A 334 2.94 13.76 19.31
CA LEU A 334 1.59 13.33 19.66
C LEU A 334 0.98 14.39 20.55
N ALA A 335 -0.27 14.74 20.33
CA ALA A 335 -1.08 15.41 21.34
C ALA A 335 -1.90 14.33 22.04
N VAL A 336 -1.77 14.24 23.36
CA VAL A 336 -2.45 13.27 24.22
C VAL A 336 -3.29 14.06 25.21
N SER A 337 -4.58 13.75 25.33
CA SER A 337 -5.49 14.45 26.25
C SER A 337 -4.89 14.48 27.66
N ALA A 338 -5.04 15.62 28.36
CA ALA A 338 -4.46 15.83 29.70
C ALA A 338 -4.92 14.77 30.71
N ASP A 339 -6.14 14.26 30.55
CA ASP A 339 -6.70 13.17 31.36
C ASP A 339 -5.85 11.89 31.28
N TRP A 340 -5.12 11.69 30.18
CA TRP A 340 -4.20 10.58 29.98
C TRP A 340 -2.75 10.91 30.35
N ALA A 341 -2.43 12.20 30.49
CA ALA A 341 -1.08 12.69 30.74
C ALA A 341 -0.73 12.71 32.24
N GLY A 342 -1.71 12.89 33.13
CA GLY A 342 -1.54 13.15 34.57
C GLY A 342 -0.69 12.12 35.34
N ASP A 343 -0.71 10.84 34.95
CA ASP A 343 0.09 9.80 35.61
C ASP A 343 1.41 9.46 34.86
N GLY A 344 1.61 10.06 33.69
CA GLY A 344 2.57 9.59 32.69
C GLY A 344 3.94 10.25 32.71
N GLU A 345 4.04 11.52 33.09
CA GLU A 345 5.32 12.24 33.09
C GLU A 345 6.35 11.55 33.99
N ALA A 346 5.92 11.07 35.17
CA ALA A 346 6.81 10.40 36.12
C ALA A 346 7.31 9.02 35.65
N HIS A 347 6.55 8.30 34.82
CA HIS A 347 6.90 6.95 34.37
C HIS A 347 7.58 6.92 32.99
N GLY A 348 7.10 7.74 32.04
CA GLY A 348 7.71 7.89 30.72
C GLY A 348 9.14 8.45 30.78
N LEU A 349 9.39 9.47 31.61
CA LEU A 349 10.74 9.99 31.83
C LEU A 349 11.68 8.98 32.52
N ARG A 350 11.15 8.10 33.40
CA ARG A 350 11.94 7.04 34.06
C ARG A 350 12.35 5.94 33.08
N VAL A 351 11.44 5.52 32.20
CA VAL A 351 11.75 4.53 31.16
C VAL A 351 12.73 5.13 30.15
N LEU A 352 12.54 6.38 29.71
CA LEU A 352 13.39 7.03 28.70
C LEU A 352 14.80 7.40 29.19
N LYS A 353 14.98 7.78 30.46
CA LYS A 353 16.32 7.92 31.06
C LYS A 353 17.11 6.62 30.99
N LYS A 354 16.45 5.46 31.10
CA LYS A 354 17.09 4.13 30.98
C LYS A 354 17.56 3.82 29.55
N TYR A 355 16.98 4.43 28.53
CA TYR A 355 17.36 4.21 27.12
C TYR A 355 18.35 5.25 26.57
N THR A 356 18.45 6.45 27.18
CA THR A 356 19.31 7.54 26.65
C THR A 356 20.70 7.55 27.30
N VAL A 357 20.88 6.92 28.48
CA VAL A 357 22.18 6.78 29.15
C VAL A 357 22.82 5.44 28.76
N GLY A 358 23.31 5.38 27.51
CA GLY A 358 23.94 4.18 26.96
C GLY A 358 24.79 4.43 25.72
N ARG A 359 25.35 5.65 25.55
CA ARG A 359 26.48 5.88 24.62
C ARG A 359 27.78 5.74 25.40
N ARG A 360 28.21 4.50 25.67
CA ARG A 360 29.63 4.20 25.87
C ARG A 360 30.14 3.55 24.59
N THR A 361 31.23 4.08 24.08
CA THR A 361 32.10 3.52 23.06
C THR A 361 32.32 2.01 23.30
N PRO A 362 32.32 1.16 22.25
CA PRO A 362 32.52 -0.27 22.44
C PRO A 362 33.99 -0.52 22.78
N SER A 363 34.27 -0.85 24.04
CA SER A 363 35.38 -1.73 24.40
C SER A 363 34.78 -3.11 24.65
N LEU A 364 35.31 -4.10 23.95
CA LEU A 364 34.91 -5.50 24.08
C LEU A 364 35.44 -6.05 25.41
N SER A 365 34.55 -6.37 26.34
CA SER A 365 34.82 -7.36 27.39
C SER A 365 33.56 -8.20 27.64
N PHE A 366 33.74 -9.52 27.63
CA PHE A 366 32.70 -10.52 27.79
C PHE A 366 32.26 -10.71 29.26
N ALA A 367 30.97 -11.09 29.40
CA ALA A 367 30.29 -11.81 30.50
C ALA A 367 29.83 -11.05 31.77
N GLN A 368 28.50 -10.90 31.94
CA GLN A 368 27.66 -11.73 32.83
C GLN A 368 26.14 -11.46 32.62
N PRO A 369 25.24 -12.41 32.97
CA PRO A 369 23.82 -12.37 32.60
C PRO A 369 22.95 -11.70 33.68
N GLY A 370 22.26 -10.63 33.29
CA GLY A 370 21.24 -9.98 34.13
C GLY A 370 20.24 -9.23 33.25
N THR A 371 19.02 -9.77 33.18
CA THR A 371 17.79 -9.19 32.60
C THR A 371 17.97 -8.09 31.54
N SER A 372 18.10 -8.49 30.28
CA SER A 372 18.00 -7.55 29.15
C SER A 372 16.56 -7.06 28.97
N PRO A 373 16.35 -5.76 28.72
CA PRO A 373 15.05 -5.25 28.32
C PRO A 373 14.68 -5.81 26.94
N THR A 374 13.39 -6.05 26.75
CA THR A 374 12.73 -6.53 25.53
C THR A 374 13.27 -5.80 24.30
N ARG A 375 14.21 -6.43 23.59
CA ARG A 375 14.42 -6.11 22.17
C ARG A 375 13.08 -6.35 21.49
N CYS A 376 12.64 -5.41 20.64
CA CYS A 376 11.58 -5.66 19.66
C CYS A 376 12.05 -6.82 18.77
N HIS A 377 11.84 -8.06 19.22
CA HIS A 377 12.10 -9.26 18.45
C HIS A 377 10.87 -9.49 17.58
N TRP A 378 11.07 -9.29 16.28
CA TRP A 378 10.09 -9.64 15.26
C TRP A 378 9.95 -11.17 15.22
N ARG A 379 8.72 -11.65 15.28
CA ARG A 379 8.36 -13.02 14.90
C ARG A 379 7.87 -13.04 13.46
#